data_AF-A0A1E7GBK8-F1
#
_entry.id   AF-A0A1E7GBK8-F1
#
_cell.length_a   1.000
_cell.length_b   1.000
_cell.length_c   1.000
_cell.angle_alpha   90.00
_cell.angle_beta   90.00
_cell.angle_gamma   90.00
#
_symmetry.space_group_name_H-M   'P 1'
#
loop_
_entity.id
_entity.type
_entity.pdbx_description
1 polymer ?
#
loop_
_entity_poly.entity_id
_entity_poly.type
_entity_poly.pdbx_seq_one_letter_code
_entity_poly.pdbx_strand_id
1 'polypeptide(L)'
;MAHEDYMLILGANIYANPIYRVSYQVDQNSKDKISLFTLENGDSGLILTTEIQDENSNLIAEINKNKFIQINEKFDVEGEIEKGNGFTLTRKEDDAVIFNARITEDGYVAVTGTFHVGGKKIYLADREVKIDDIPRQTLNGANIHDSIFVGTPEITLTDDGVRLSADKCWK
;
A
#
# COMPACT_ATOMS: atom_id res chain seq x y z
N MET A 1 -23.30 10.23 -15.98
CA MET A 1 -23.56 9.97 -14.55
C MET A 1 -22.21 9.62 -13.97
N ALA A 2 -21.71 10.43 -13.02
CA ALA A 2 -20.36 10.35 -12.51
C ALA A 2 -20.12 8.99 -11.85
N HIS A 3 -19.05 8.30 -12.24
CA HIS A 3 -18.49 7.23 -11.41
C HIS A 3 -17.89 7.92 -10.19
N GLU A 4 -18.49 7.67 -9.03
CA GLU A 4 -17.90 8.07 -7.78
C GLU A 4 -16.71 7.14 -7.54
N ASP A 5 -15.51 7.64 -7.88
CA ASP A 5 -14.24 6.97 -7.65
C ASP A 5 -13.99 6.93 -6.14
N TYR A 6 -14.15 5.76 -5.55
CA TYR A 6 -13.74 5.49 -4.17
C TYR A 6 -12.42 4.73 -4.21
N MET A 7 -11.51 5.10 -3.32
CA MET A 7 -10.08 4.81 -3.37
C MET A 7 -9.64 4.32 -1.99
N LEU A 8 -8.64 3.42 -1.91
CA LEU A 8 -7.82 3.30 -0.70
C LEU A 8 -7.25 4.68 -0.42
N ILE A 9 -7.64 5.30 0.69
CA ILE A 9 -7.38 6.70 0.89
C ILE A 9 -6.58 6.85 2.19
N LEU A 10 -5.29 7.16 2.06
CA LEU A 10 -4.44 7.43 3.21
C LEU A 10 -4.43 8.94 3.49
N GLY A 11 -5.48 9.37 4.19
CA GLY A 11 -5.57 10.53 5.10
C GLY A 11 -5.96 11.92 4.57
N ALA A 12 -6.73 12.68 5.35
CA ALA A 12 -6.75 14.16 5.44
C ALA A 12 -7.99 14.58 6.27
N ASN A 13 -7.98 14.19 7.54
CA ASN A 13 -8.60 15.05 8.54
C ASN A 13 -7.84 15.08 9.87
N ILE A 14 -6.91 14.15 10.11
CA ILE A 14 -5.97 14.21 11.22
C ILE A 14 -4.68 13.46 10.82
N TYR A 15 -3.76 14.09 10.09
CA TYR A 15 -2.39 13.55 10.01
C TYR A 15 -1.64 13.91 11.29
N ALA A 16 -1.97 13.26 12.41
CA ALA A 16 -1.25 13.44 13.66
C ALA A 16 0.18 12.88 13.58
N ASN A 17 0.37 11.86 12.73
CA ASN A 17 1.60 11.10 12.66
C ASN A 17 2.41 11.43 11.40
N PRO A 18 3.75 11.58 11.53
CA PRO A 18 4.62 11.96 10.41
C PRO A 18 4.83 10.82 9.41
N ILE A 19 4.59 9.57 9.81
CA ILE A 19 4.90 8.38 9.01
C ILE A 19 3.83 7.31 9.22
N TYR A 20 3.39 6.69 8.13
CA TYR A 20 2.50 5.54 8.06
C TYR A 20 3.24 4.36 7.45
N ARG A 21 3.15 3.17 8.06
CA ARG A 21 3.80 1.95 7.59
C ARG A 21 2.79 0.83 7.45
N VAL A 22 2.82 0.16 6.31
CA VAL A 22 2.10 -1.09 6.09
C VAL A 22 3.13 -2.20 5.95
N SER A 23 2.94 -3.26 6.72
CA SER A 23 3.88 -4.38 6.80
C SER A 23 3.13 -5.71 6.81
N TYR A 24 3.82 -6.78 6.47
CA TYR A 24 3.35 -8.15 6.63
C TYR A 24 4.17 -8.89 7.67
N GLN A 25 3.51 -9.65 8.54
CA GLN A 25 4.12 -10.51 9.55
C GLN A 25 3.80 -11.96 9.21
N VAL A 26 4.84 -12.70 8.81
CA VAL A 26 4.74 -14.11 8.37
C VAL A 26 4.34 -15.02 9.52
N ASP A 27 4.97 -14.87 10.68
CA ASP A 27 4.65 -15.61 11.90
C ASP A 27 4.16 -14.64 12.97
N GLN A 28 2.97 -14.89 13.49
CA GLN A 28 2.34 -14.10 14.54
C GLN A 28 3.15 -14.01 15.83
N ASN A 29 4.02 -14.99 16.09
CA ASN A 29 4.90 -15.04 17.24
C ASN A 29 6.27 -14.41 16.96
N SER A 30 6.61 -14.17 15.69
CA SER A 30 7.82 -13.43 15.32
C SER A 30 7.62 -11.94 15.55
N LYS A 31 8.68 -11.20 15.84
CA LYS A 31 8.65 -9.73 15.79
C LYS A 31 8.98 -9.19 14.41
N ASP A 32 9.38 -10.05 13.50
CA ASP A 32 9.83 -9.66 12.17
C ASP A 32 8.62 -9.27 11.32
N LYS A 33 8.76 -8.09 10.72
CA LYS A 33 7.77 -7.50 9.82
C LYS A 33 8.47 -7.16 8.52
N ILE A 34 7.90 -7.58 7.41
CA ILE A 34 8.35 -7.25 6.07
C ILE A 34 7.58 -6.00 5.65
N SER A 35 8.27 -4.92 5.27
CA SER A 35 7.61 -3.70 4.80
C SER A 35 6.91 -3.97 3.48
N LEU A 36 5.65 -3.55 3.36
CA LEU A 36 4.96 -3.47 2.08
C LEU A 36 5.21 -2.10 1.48
N PHE A 37 4.81 -1.04 2.18
CA PHE A 37 5.10 0.33 1.80
C PHE A 37 5.09 1.27 3.00
N THR A 38 5.74 2.42 2.84
CA THR A 38 5.77 3.52 3.80
C THR A 38 5.27 4.80 3.13
N LEU A 39 4.48 5.57 3.85
CA LEU A 39 4.06 6.92 3.47
C LEU A 39 4.50 7.90 4.54
N GLU A 40 5.25 8.91 4.14
CA GLU A 40 5.72 9.97 5.02
C GLU A 40 5.04 11.29 4.62
N ASN A 41 4.68 12.11 5.61
CA ASN A 41 4.23 13.47 5.37
C ASN A 41 5.46 14.39 5.31
N GLY A 42 5.79 14.88 4.11
CA GLY A 42 6.89 15.81 3.87
C GLY A 42 6.40 17.24 3.61
N ASP A 43 7.32 18.20 3.67
CA ASP A 43 7.01 19.63 3.47
C ASP A 43 6.36 19.93 2.11
N SER A 44 6.65 19.12 1.10
CA SER A 44 6.14 19.24 -0.27
C SER A 44 4.98 18.29 -0.60
N GLY A 45 4.47 17.54 0.39
CA GLY A 45 3.42 16.54 0.21
C GLY A 45 3.86 15.13 0.62
N LEU A 46 3.10 14.13 0.17
CA LEU A 46 3.29 12.75 0.59
C LEU A 46 4.45 12.07 -0.13
N ILE A 47 5.20 11.29 0.63
CA ILE A 47 6.40 10.58 0.18
C ILE A 47 6.13 9.08 0.32
N LEU A 48 5.96 8.39 -0.80
CA LEU A 48 5.82 6.95 -0.90
C LEU A 48 7.19 6.29 -1.04
N THR A 49 7.40 5.22 -0.27
CA THR A 49 8.53 4.30 -0.41
C THR A 49 8.03 2.86 -0.42
N THR A 50 8.40 2.08 -1.44
CA THR A 50 8.01 0.67 -1.58
C THR A 50 9.00 -0.09 -2.47
N GLU A 51 9.16 -1.37 -2.17
CA GLU A 51 9.80 -2.32 -3.07
C GLU A 51 8.71 -3.15 -3.78
N ILE A 52 8.91 -3.44 -5.06
CA ILE A 52 7.97 -4.22 -5.85
C ILE A 52 8.72 -5.48 -6.32
N GLN A 53 8.21 -6.64 -5.94
CA GLN A 53 8.84 -7.94 -6.21
C GLN A 53 7.92 -8.82 -7.06
N ASP A 54 8.52 -9.72 -7.84
CA ASP A 54 7.79 -10.77 -8.55
C ASP A 54 7.43 -11.94 -7.61
N GLU A 55 6.70 -12.93 -8.15
CA GLU A 55 6.32 -14.16 -7.45
C GLU A 55 7.47 -14.99 -6.88
N ASN A 56 8.68 -14.81 -7.42
CA ASN A 56 9.90 -15.47 -6.97
C ASN A 56 10.69 -14.59 -5.98
N SER A 57 10.08 -13.50 -5.50
CA SER A 57 10.70 -12.51 -4.60
C SER A 57 11.91 -11.80 -5.20
N ASN A 58 12.01 -11.73 -6.54
CA ASN A 58 13.01 -10.90 -7.20
C ASN A 58 12.49 -9.46 -7.28
N LEU A 59 13.34 -8.50 -6.93
CA LEU A 59 13.02 -7.08 -7.05
C LEU A 59 12.87 -6.68 -8.53
N ILE A 60 11.69 -6.15 -8.91
CA ILE A 60 11.38 -5.73 -10.28
C ILE A 60 11.37 -4.20 -10.44
N ALA A 61 11.04 -3.49 -9.36
CA ALA A 61 11.08 -2.04 -9.29
C ALA A 61 11.13 -1.57 -7.84
N GLU A 62 11.55 -0.33 -7.65
CA GLU A 62 11.55 0.36 -6.36
C GLU A 62 10.98 1.76 -6.54
N ILE A 63 10.19 2.21 -5.56
CA ILE A 63 9.87 3.62 -5.37
C ILE A 63 10.60 4.04 -4.11
N ASN A 64 11.56 4.93 -4.24
CA ASN A 64 12.32 5.48 -3.12
C ASN A 64 12.00 6.95 -2.97
N LYS A 65 11.16 7.28 -1.99
CA LYS A 65 10.69 8.65 -1.75
C LYS A 65 10.13 9.32 -3.01
N ASN A 66 9.08 8.72 -3.58
CA ASN A 66 8.46 9.09 -4.86
C ASN A 66 9.34 8.93 -6.11
N LYS A 67 10.64 8.67 -5.98
CA LYS A 67 11.50 8.41 -7.13
C LYS A 67 11.35 6.96 -7.57
N PHE A 68 10.82 6.76 -8.76
CA PHE A 68 10.75 5.44 -9.37
C PHE A 68 12.11 5.00 -9.92
N ILE A 69 12.45 3.72 -9.68
CA ILE A 69 13.64 3.04 -10.15
C ILE A 69 13.18 1.74 -10.80
N GLN A 70 13.31 1.67 -12.13
CA GLN A 70 13.04 0.45 -12.88
C GLN A 70 14.25 -0.50 -12.82
N ILE A 71 14.01 -1.75 -12.44
CA ILE A 71 15.04 -2.80 -12.41
C ILE A 71 14.78 -3.82 -13.53
N ASN A 72 13.51 -4.10 -13.83
CA ASN A 72 13.11 -5.04 -14.87
C ASN A 72 12.37 -4.34 -16.03
N GLU A 73 12.90 -4.49 -17.24
CA GLU A 73 12.37 -3.88 -18.47
C GLU A 73 11.11 -4.55 -19.03
N LYS A 74 10.70 -5.69 -18.46
CA LYS A 74 9.45 -6.40 -18.81
C LYS A 74 8.18 -5.68 -18.34
N PHE A 75 8.33 -4.49 -17.74
CA PHE A 75 7.24 -3.68 -17.25
C PHE A 75 7.22 -2.32 -17.94
N ASP A 76 6.03 -1.83 -18.23
CA ASP A 76 5.78 -0.46 -18.65
C ASP A 76 5.36 0.40 -17.46
N VAL A 77 5.66 1.69 -17.58
CA VAL A 77 5.51 2.68 -16.52
C VAL A 77 4.77 3.87 -17.08
N GLU A 78 3.72 4.28 -16.38
CA GLU A 78 2.92 5.45 -16.75
C GLU A 78 2.76 6.38 -15.55
N GLY A 79 2.90 7.68 -15.80
CA GLY A 79 2.68 8.74 -14.82
C GLY A 79 3.77 8.89 -13.76
N GLU A 80 3.48 9.69 -12.74
CA GLU A 80 4.42 10.11 -11.71
C GLU A 80 3.74 10.19 -10.34
N ILE A 81 4.52 9.99 -9.28
CA ILE A 81 4.03 10.01 -7.89
C ILE A 81 4.08 11.45 -7.38
N GLU A 82 3.07 12.22 -7.78
CA GLU A 82 2.93 13.62 -7.40
C GLU A 82 1.48 13.94 -7.03
N LYS A 83 1.28 15.05 -6.33
CA LYS A 83 -0.04 15.51 -5.92
C LYS A 83 -0.95 15.75 -7.14
N GLY A 84 -2.11 15.11 -7.17
CA GLY A 84 -3.06 15.15 -8.29
C GLY A 84 -2.77 14.13 -9.39
N ASN A 85 -1.62 13.44 -9.33
CA ASN A 85 -1.18 12.48 -10.32
C ASN A 85 -1.24 11.04 -9.79
N GLY A 86 -0.96 10.10 -10.70
CA GLY A 86 -0.83 8.69 -10.37
C GLY A 86 0.31 8.06 -11.16
N PHE A 87 0.76 6.94 -10.63
CA PHE A 87 1.81 6.09 -11.14
C PHE A 87 1.24 4.68 -11.32
N THR A 88 1.50 4.07 -12.47
CA THR A 88 1.09 2.70 -12.77
C THR A 88 2.27 1.92 -13.33
N LEU A 89 2.47 0.70 -12.81
CA LEU A 89 3.42 -0.30 -13.30
C LEU A 89 2.65 -1.50 -13.87
N THR A 90 2.84 -1.76 -15.16
CA THR A 90 2.09 -2.76 -15.92
C THR A 90 3.04 -3.80 -16.51
N ARG A 91 2.70 -5.08 -16.44
CA ARG A 91 3.48 -6.15 -17.06
C ARG A 91 3.22 -6.20 -18.57
N LYS A 92 4.27 -6.19 -19.38
CA LYS A 92 4.18 -6.17 -20.87
C LYS A 92 3.61 -7.45 -21.49
N GLU A 93 3.73 -8.57 -20.80
CA GLU A 93 3.34 -9.88 -21.34
C GLU A 93 1.83 -10.02 -21.48
N ASP A 94 1.07 -9.46 -20.53
CA ASP A 94 -0.38 -9.67 -20.39
C ASP A 94 -1.15 -8.41 -19.95
N ASP A 95 -0.49 -7.26 -19.97
CA ASP A 95 -1.03 -5.96 -19.54
C ASP A 95 -1.56 -5.95 -18.09
N ALA A 96 -1.07 -6.86 -17.24
CA ALA A 96 -1.48 -6.92 -15.85
C ALA A 96 -0.90 -5.73 -15.06
N VAL A 97 -1.77 -4.96 -14.40
CA VAL A 97 -1.34 -3.93 -13.44
C VAL A 97 -0.80 -4.60 -12.18
N ILE A 98 0.49 -4.44 -11.94
CA ILE A 98 1.17 -5.05 -10.79
C ILE A 98 1.18 -4.10 -9.61
N PHE A 99 1.28 -2.81 -9.88
CA PHE A 99 1.29 -1.76 -8.87
C PHE A 99 0.70 -0.46 -9.42
N ASN A 100 -0.08 0.22 -8.60
CA ASN A 100 -0.58 1.55 -8.89
C ASN A 100 -0.58 2.38 -7.59
N ALA A 101 -0.17 3.63 -7.71
CA ALA A 101 -0.28 4.61 -6.65
C ALA A 101 -0.88 5.91 -7.18
N ARG A 102 -1.80 6.54 -6.45
CA ARG A 102 -2.41 7.82 -6.83
C ARG A 102 -2.47 8.75 -5.63
N ILE A 103 -2.00 9.98 -5.79
CA ILE A 103 -2.15 11.03 -4.77
C ILE A 103 -3.25 11.98 -5.25
N THR A 104 -4.35 12.11 -4.51
CA THR A 104 -5.44 13.02 -4.86
C THR A 104 -5.04 14.49 -4.64
N GLU A 105 -5.78 15.41 -5.25
CA GLU A 105 -5.62 16.85 -5.03
C GLU A 105 -5.84 17.26 -3.57
N ASP A 106 -6.70 16.52 -2.86
CA ASP A 106 -6.97 16.73 -1.44
C ASP A 106 -5.90 16.09 -0.53
N GLY A 107 -4.87 15.47 -1.12
CA GLY A 107 -3.72 14.94 -0.41
C GLY A 107 -3.92 13.52 0.11
N TYR A 108 -4.82 12.73 -0.47
CA TYR A 108 -5.02 11.33 -0.09
C TYR A 108 -4.20 10.39 -0.98
N VAL A 109 -3.56 9.34 -0.46
CA VAL A 109 -2.87 8.33 -1.30
C VAL A 109 -3.68 7.04 -1.41
N ALA A 110 -3.89 6.57 -2.64
CA ALA A 110 -4.24 5.18 -2.94
C ALA A 110 -3.03 4.39 -3.37
N VAL A 111 -2.93 3.17 -2.85
CA VAL A 111 -1.97 2.17 -3.29
C VAL A 111 -2.75 0.89 -3.59
N THR A 112 -2.62 0.38 -4.81
CA THR A 112 -3.12 -0.94 -5.19
C THR A 112 -1.99 -1.73 -5.82
N GLY A 113 -2.01 -3.04 -5.67
CA GLY A 113 -0.96 -3.88 -6.23
C GLY A 113 -0.87 -5.26 -5.60
N THR A 114 -0.01 -6.09 -6.19
CA THR A 114 0.31 -7.41 -5.67
C THR A 114 1.71 -7.39 -5.06
N PHE A 115 1.81 -7.73 -3.78
CA PHE A 115 3.06 -7.84 -3.05
C PHE A 115 3.37 -9.31 -2.81
N HIS A 116 4.55 -9.75 -3.23
CA HIS A 116 5.06 -11.07 -2.95
C HIS A 116 6.05 -10.97 -1.79
N VAL A 117 5.65 -11.39 -0.59
CA VAL A 117 6.47 -11.25 0.63
C VAL A 117 6.34 -12.47 1.52
N GLY A 118 7.46 -12.95 2.07
CA GLY A 118 7.46 -14.08 3.00
C GLY A 118 6.83 -15.36 2.45
N GLY A 119 6.93 -15.59 1.13
CA GLY A 119 6.30 -16.73 0.45
C GLY A 119 4.78 -16.61 0.25
N LYS A 120 4.22 -15.42 0.48
CA LYS A 120 2.78 -15.12 0.37
C LYS A 120 2.52 -14.13 -0.75
N LYS A 121 1.35 -14.26 -1.37
CA LYS A 121 0.81 -13.26 -2.32
C LYS A 121 -0.20 -12.39 -1.59
N ILE A 122 0.12 -11.11 -1.42
CA ILE A 122 -0.77 -10.12 -0.80
C ILE A 122 -1.29 -9.19 -1.89
N TYR A 123 -2.57 -9.29 -2.18
CA TYR A 123 -3.24 -8.40 -3.12
C TYR A 123 -3.93 -7.28 -2.36
N LEU A 124 -3.55 -6.04 -2.64
CA LEU A 124 -4.20 -4.84 -2.14
C LEU A 124 -4.98 -4.20 -3.29
N ALA A 125 -6.29 -4.09 -3.12
CA ALA A 125 -7.19 -3.42 -4.03
C ALA A 125 -8.04 -2.38 -3.31
N ASP A 126 -8.81 -1.63 -4.09
CA ASP A 126 -9.63 -0.53 -3.61
C ASP A 126 -10.52 -0.89 -2.40
N ARG A 127 -11.06 -2.10 -2.28
CA ARG A 127 -11.95 -2.48 -1.15
C ARG A 127 -11.61 -3.83 -0.56
N GLU A 128 -10.45 -4.37 -0.90
CA GLU A 128 -10.15 -5.76 -0.62
C GLU A 128 -8.67 -5.98 -0.38
N VAL A 129 -8.39 -6.76 0.66
CA VAL A 129 -7.08 -7.35 0.89
C VAL A 129 -7.24 -8.86 0.75
N LYS A 130 -6.43 -9.48 -0.13
CA LYS A 130 -6.32 -10.95 -0.22
C LYS A 130 -4.94 -11.40 0.19
N ILE A 131 -4.86 -12.54 0.87
CA ILE A 131 -3.61 -13.25 1.14
C ILE A 131 -3.78 -14.64 0.54
N ASP A 132 -2.91 -15.02 -0.40
CA ASP A 132 -2.99 -16.27 -1.18
C ASP A 132 -4.37 -16.48 -1.80
N ASP A 133 -4.93 -15.42 -2.39
CA ASP A 133 -6.26 -15.37 -3.00
C ASP A 133 -7.44 -15.63 -2.03
N ILE A 134 -7.17 -15.73 -0.73
CA ILE A 134 -8.20 -15.83 0.32
C ILE A 134 -8.66 -14.40 0.65
N PRO A 135 -9.93 -14.04 0.38
CA PRO A 135 -10.46 -12.72 0.69
C PRO A 135 -10.51 -12.51 2.20
N ARG A 136 -10.00 -11.37 2.67
CA ARG A 136 -10.10 -10.96 4.06
C ARG A 136 -11.10 -9.82 4.16
N GLN A 137 -12.34 -10.16 4.52
CA GLN A 137 -13.48 -9.22 4.56
C GLN A 137 -13.50 -8.34 5.83
N THR A 138 -12.76 -8.70 6.88
CA THR A 138 -12.82 -8.01 8.18
C THR A 138 -11.43 -7.80 8.77
N LEU A 139 -11.09 -6.53 9.06
CA LEU A 139 -10.01 -6.15 9.96
C LEU A 139 -10.57 -5.91 11.37
N ASN A 140 -10.59 -6.92 12.25
CA ASN A 140 -10.95 -6.77 13.68
C ASN A 140 -12.19 -5.88 13.98
N GLY A 141 -13.27 -6.00 13.20
CA GLY A 141 -14.49 -5.20 13.41
C GLY A 141 -14.45 -3.77 12.87
N ALA A 142 -13.35 -3.34 12.26
CA ALA A 142 -13.33 -2.20 11.36
C ALA A 142 -13.84 -2.66 9.98
N ASN A 143 -14.97 -2.09 9.54
CA ASN A 143 -15.41 -2.27 8.17
C ASN A 143 -14.36 -1.66 7.24
N ILE A 144 -13.96 -2.42 6.21
CA ILE A 144 -13.33 -1.86 5.01
C ILE A 144 -14.44 -1.13 4.25
N HIS A 145 -14.91 -0.01 4.80
CA HIS A 145 -15.68 0.95 4.01
C HIS A 145 -14.65 1.89 3.41
N ASP A 146 -14.50 1.77 2.09
CA ASP A 146 -13.72 2.70 1.26
C ASP A 146 -12.21 2.74 1.57
N SER A 147 -11.64 1.68 2.17
CA SER A 147 -10.19 1.47 2.28
C SER A 147 -9.38 2.66 2.82
N ILE A 148 -9.97 3.38 3.75
CA ILE A 148 -9.34 4.52 4.40
C ILE A 148 -8.75 4.05 5.74
N PHE A 149 -7.43 3.88 5.84
CA PHE A 149 -6.78 3.72 7.14
C PHE A 149 -6.53 5.10 7.76
N VAL A 150 -7.57 5.71 8.34
CA VAL A 150 -7.40 6.98 9.08
C VAL A 150 -6.71 6.72 10.41
N GLY A 151 -5.60 7.43 10.67
CA GLY A 151 -5.09 7.64 12.02
C GLY A 151 -4.29 6.50 12.66
N THR A 152 -3.99 5.41 11.95
CA THR A 152 -3.09 4.36 12.48
C THR A 152 -1.73 4.42 11.79
N PRO A 153 -0.64 4.80 12.49
CA PRO A 153 0.67 4.98 11.88
C PRO A 153 1.36 3.65 11.50
N GLU A 154 0.92 2.53 12.08
CA GLU A 154 1.53 1.23 11.80
C GLU A 154 0.48 0.14 11.70
N ILE A 155 0.40 -0.45 10.51
CA ILE A 155 -0.50 -1.53 10.12
C ILE A 155 0.34 -2.76 9.84
N THR A 156 -0.02 -3.87 10.48
CA THR A 156 0.62 -5.16 10.26
C THR A 156 -0.42 -6.16 9.77
N LEU A 157 -0.30 -6.58 8.52
CA LEU A 157 -1.05 -7.69 7.94
C LEU A 157 -0.46 -9.02 8.45
N THR A 158 -1.32 -10.01 8.66
CA THR A 158 -0.97 -11.36 9.14
C THR A 158 -1.84 -12.39 8.43
N ASP A 159 -1.47 -13.66 8.52
CA ASP A 159 -2.28 -14.78 8.02
C ASP A 159 -3.68 -14.91 8.67
N ASP A 160 -3.99 -14.23 9.78
CA ASP A 160 -5.33 -14.26 10.38
C ASP A 160 -6.12 -12.96 10.19
N GLY A 161 -5.52 -11.95 9.55
CA GLY A 161 -6.11 -10.62 9.41
C GLY A 161 -5.10 -9.53 9.74
N VAL A 162 -5.54 -8.44 10.35
CA VAL A 162 -4.68 -7.26 10.53
C VAL A 162 -4.54 -6.89 12.00
N ARG A 163 -3.32 -6.56 12.40
CA ARG A 163 -2.95 -6.02 13.70
C ARG A 163 -2.64 -4.55 13.55
N LEU A 164 -3.43 -3.71 14.21
CA LEU A 164 -3.15 -2.30 14.39
C LEU A 164 -2.35 -2.16 15.68
N SER A 165 -1.21 -1.47 15.66
CA SER A 165 -0.63 -1.01 16.91
C SER A 165 -1.48 0.17 17.38
N ALA A 166 -2.27 -0.03 18.44
CA ALA A 166 -2.94 1.10 19.08
C ALA A 166 -1.86 2.11 19.49
N ASP A 167 -2.03 3.38 19.09
CA ASP A 167 -1.30 4.48 19.71
C ASP A 167 -1.43 4.30 21.22
N LYS A 168 -0.29 4.18 21.90
CA LYS A 168 -0.28 4.36 23.35
C LYS A 168 -0.83 5.76 23.58
N CYS A 169 -2.10 5.86 23.98
CA CYS A 169 -2.66 7.10 24.50
C CYS A 169 -1.66 7.66 25.51
N TRP A 170 -1.05 8.80 25.18
CA TRP A 170 -0.24 9.53 26.15
C TRP A 170 -1.16 9.87 27.33
N LYS A 171 -0.74 9.48 28.53
CA LYS A 171 -1.37 9.87 29.79
C LYS A 171 -1.19 11.37 30.03
#